data_AF-A0A962IGX7-F1
#
_entry.id   AF-A0A962IGX7-F1
#
_cell.length_a   1.000
_cell.length_b   1.000
_cell.length_c   1.000
_cell.angle_alpha   90.00
_cell.angle_beta   90.00
_cell.angle_gamma   90.00
#
_symmetry.space_group_name_H-M   'P 1'
#
loop_
_entity.id
_entity.type
_entity.pdbx_description
1 polymer ?
#
loop_
_entity_poly.entity_id
_entity_poly.type
_entity_poly.pdbx_seq_one_letter_code
_entity_poly.pdbx_strand_id
1 'polypeptide(L)'
;RERDGQLIGHCLSQLSSSVSLEQLVFHCAESEAGTAVYLHWLAQGERRILIRLGRALKVRFPSLAGREVEPSVLAYLDGVVPVPAAVFERRLLGVLESHLVEILYGFGFSDNIQLPLSNRINLRRDLVRLMLWELRLLLVVRGVEIGERGEDYGAVRFYQSVANQVEQRVRLQLQHLWRNLKQLEAD
;
A
#
# COMPACT_ATOMS: atom_id res chain seq x y z
N ARG A 1 -0.52 24.33 -10.02
CA ARG A 1 -1.30 25.42 -10.65
C ARG A 1 -1.98 24.81 -11.85
N GLU A 2 -3.31 24.87 -11.90
CA GLU A 2 -4.15 24.29 -12.95
C GLU A 2 -4.01 25.06 -14.26
N ARG A 3 -3.92 24.32 -15.36
CA ARG A 3 -4.33 24.75 -16.69
C ARG A 3 -5.19 23.61 -17.25
N ASP A 4 -6.41 23.94 -17.64
CA ASP A 4 -7.32 23.12 -18.45
C ASP A 4 -7.97 21.88 -17.80
N GLY A 5 -8.35 21.93 -16.52
CA GLY A 5 -9.38 21.02 -15.97
C GLY A 5 -9.08 19.51 -16.02
N GLN A 6 -7.88 19.12 -16.46
CA GLN A 6 -7.37 17.75 -16.39
C GLN A 6 -6.38 17.67 -15.22
N LEU A 7 -6.64 16.72 -14.32
CA LEU A 7 -5.66 16.26 -13.35
C LEU A 7 -4.49 15.65 -14.15
N ILE A 8 -3.46 16.47 -14.38
CA ILE A 8 -2.21 16.02 -14.98
C ILE A 8 -1.52 15.11 -13.96
N GLY A 9 -1.84 13.82 -14.00
CA GLY A 9 -1.03 12.74 -13.45
C GLY A 9 0.25 12.60 -14.26
N HIS A 10 1.16 13.57 -14.16
CA HIS A 10 2.52 13.43 -14.69
C HIS A 10 3.31 12.47 -13.80
N CYS A 11 3.08 11.17 -13.99
CA CYS A 11 4.00 10.09 -13.59
C CYS A 11 4.16 9.03 -14.69
N LEU A 12 3.83 9.39 -15.93
CA LEU A 12 4.26 8.69 -17.14
C LEU A 12 4.76 9.77 -18.11
N SER A 13 5.93 10.33 -17.84
CA SER A 13 6.61 11.11 -18.87
C SER A 13 6.93 10.17 -20.02
N GLN A 14 6.21 10.37 -21.13
CA GLN A 14 6.65 10.17 -22.51
C GLN A 14 8.15 9.84 -22.58
N LEU A 15 8.49 8.55 -22.70
CA LEU A 15 9.69 7.96 -23.30
C LEU A 15 9.74 6.45 -22.95
N SER A 16 9.26 5.62 -23.89
CA SER A 16 9.86 4.33 -24.27
C SER A 16 10.22 3.30 -23.18
N SER A 17 9.28 2.87 -22.35
CA SER A 17 9.36 1.51 -21.80
C SER A 17 8.04 0.79 -22.05
N SER A 18 8.05 -0.13 -23.01
CA SER A 18 6.89 -0.91 -23.47
C SER A 18 6.32 -1.90 -22.43
N VAL A 19 7.00 -2.08 -21.30
CA VAL A 19 6.66 -3.14 -20.32
C VAL A 19 5.80 -2.57 -19.20
N SER A 20 4.60 -3.12 -19.05
CA SER A 20 3.66 -2.77 -17.97
C SER A 20 4.17 -3.26 -16.62
N LEU A 21 3.68 -2.67 -15.52
CA LEU A 21 4.02 -3.18 -14.19
C LEU A 21 3.48 -4.61 -13.97
N GLU A 22 2.37 -4.97 -14.61
CA GLU A 22 1.84 -6.33 -14.60
C GLU A 22 2.87 -7.34 -15.15
N GLN A 23 3.45 -7.06 -16.32
CA GLN A 23 4.49 -7.90 -16.92
C GLN A 23 5.75 -8.01 -16.05
N LEU A 24 6.21 -6.89 -15.48
CA LEU A 24 7.36 -6.90 -14.57
C LEU A 24 7.10 -7.78 -13.34
N VAL A 25 5.89 -7.75 -12.79
CA VAL A 25 5.54 -8.56 -11.61
C VAL A 25 5.46 -10.04 -11.97
N PHE A 26 5.04 -10.39 -13.18
CA PHE A 26 5.11 -11.76 -13.69
C PHE A 26 6.55 -12.26 -13.79
N HIS A 27 7.43 -11.55 -14.49
CA HIS A 27 8.85 -11.92 -14.61
C HIS A 27 9.56 -11.95 -13.25
N CYS A 28 9.19 -11.03 -12.36
CA CYS A 28 9.67 -11.02 -10.99
C CYS A 28 9.33 -12.31 -10.23
N ALA A 29 8.17 -12.92 -10.48
CA ALA A 29 7.76 -14.16 -9.84
C ALA A 29 8.47 -15.40 -10.40
N GLU A 30 9.03 -15.31 -11.60
CA GLU A 30 9.75 -16.40 -12.27
C GLU A 30 11.22 -16.52 -11.80
N SER A 31 11.75 -15.53 -11.08
CA SER A 31 13.15 -15.50 -10.63
C SER A 31 13.32 -15.26 -9.12
N GLU A 32 14.38 -15.84 -8.54
CA GLU A 32 14.74 -15.59 -7.13
C GLU A 32 15.17 -14.13 -6.91
N ALA A 33 15.92 -13.56 -7.85
CA ALA A 33 16.35 -12.17 -7.81
C ALA A 33 15.15 -11.20 -7.83
N GLY A 34 14.19 -11.42 -8.74
CA GLY A 34 12.94 -10.68 -8.76
C GLY A 34 12.18 -10.79 -7.44
N THR A 35 11.98 -12.01 -6.97
CA THR A 35 11.32 -12.26 -5.68
C THR A 35 12.02 -11.51 -4.53
N ALA A 36 13.35 -11.49 -4.50
CA ALA A 36 14.10 -10.74 -3.49
C ALA A 36 13.87 -9.22 -3.58
N VAL A 37 13.86 -8.66 -4.79
CA VAL A 37 13.56 -7.23 -5.03
C VAL A 37 12.15 -6.89 -4.57
N TYR A 38 11.16 -7.74 -4.90
CA TYR A 38 9.77 -7.56 -4.46
C TYR A 38 9.65 -7.59 -2.93
N LEU A 39 10.22 -8.60 -2.28
CA LEU A 39 10.17 -8.72 -0.83
C LEU A 39 10.90 -7.56 -0.13
N HIS A 40 12.00 -7.09 -0.71
CA HIS A 40 12.70 -5.91 -0.23
C HIS A 40 11.84 -4.64 -0.36
N TRP A 41 11.18 -4.45 -1.50
CA TRP A 41 10.23 -3.36 -1.71
C TRP A 41 9.12 -3.36 -0.67
N LEU A 42 8.49 -4.52 -0.43
CA LEU A 42 7.41 -4.67 0.55
C LEU A 42 7.88 -4.29 1.97
N ALA A 43 9.03 -4.83 2.38
CA ALA A 43 9.63 -4.52 3.68
C ALA A 43 9.98 -3.02 3.83
N GLN A 44 10.43 -2.36 2.75
CA GLN A 44 10.65 -0.91 2.78
C GLN A 44 9.32 -0.14 2.94
N GLY A 45 8.26 -0.57 2.25
CA GLY A 45 6.93 0.01 2.36
C GLY A 45 6.40 -0.02 3.79
N GLU A 46 6.46 -1.20 4.41
CA GLU A 46 6.13 -1.42 5.81
C GLU A 46 6.96 -0.51 6.71
N ARG A 47 8.29 -0.56 6.60
CA ARG A 47 9.20 0.25 7.43
C ARG A 47 8.91 1.75 7.37
N ARG A 48 8.49 2.29 6.22
CA ARG A 48 8.14 3.72 6.09
C ARG A 48 6.91 4.07 6.91
N ILE A 49 5.89 3.21 6.95
CA ILE A 49 4.68 3.42 7.78
C ILE A 49 5.08 3.45 9.25
N LEU A 50 5.96 2.53 9.67
CA LEU A 50 6.43 2.42 11.04
C LEU A 50 7.22 3.62 11.53
N ILE A 51 8.12 4.13 10.69
CA ILE A 51 8.85 5.36 10.99
C ILE A 51 7.88 6.52 11.21
N ARG A 52 6.81 6.60 10.41
CA ARG A 52 5.79 7.64 10.55
C ARG A 52 4.95 7.45 11.80
N LEU A 53 4.61 6.20 12.14
CA LEU A 53 3.93 5.86 13.38
C LEU A 53 4.76 6.27 14.60
N GLY A 54 6.05 5.92 14.62
CA GLY A 54 6.95 6.26 15.71
C GLY A 54 7.08 7.77 15.90
N ARG A 55 7.14 8.52 14.79
CA ARG A 55 7.11 9.99 14.81
C ARG A 55 5.80 10.54 15.36
N ALA A 56 4.66 10.01 14.94
CA ALA A 56 3.35 10.46 15.39
C ALA A 56 3.15 10.27 16.89
N LEU A 57 3.64 9.15 17.41
CA LEU A 57 3.48 8.76 18.81
C LEU A 57 4.63 9.23 19.71
N LYS A 58 5.67 9.83 19.13
CA LYS A 58 6.93 10.15 19.81
C LYS A 58 7.58 8.91 20.47
N VAL A 59 7.41 7.74 19.85
CA VAL A 59 8.01 6.47 20.28
C VAL A 59 9.14 6.10 19.32
N ARG A 60 10.26 5.64 19.86
CA ARG A 60 11.30 5.00 19.05
C ARG A 60 11.00 3.52 18.96
N PHE A 61 10.55 3.08 17.79
CA PHE A 61 10.64 1.67 17.44
C PHE A 61 12.13 1.34 17.30
N PRO A 62 12.63 0.24 17.90
CA PRO A 62 14.01 -0.20 17.69
C PRO A 62 14.32 -0.26 16.18
N SER A 63 15.58 -0.12 15.80
CA SER A 63 15.99 -0.43 14.43
C SER A 63 15.81 -1.94 14.21
N LEU A 64 14.59 -2.34 13.92
CA LEU A 64 14.23 -3.73 13.73
C LEU A 64 14.73 -4.11 12.33
N ALA A 65 15.90 -4.75 12.29
CA ALA A 65 16.38 -5.43 11.10
C ALA A 65 15.58 -6.74 10.96
N GLY A 66 14.91 -6.96 9.83
CA GLY A 66 14.26 -8.24 9.52
C GLY A 66 12.73 -8.31 9.74
N ARG A 67 12.20 -9.54 9.79
CA ARG A 67 10.75 -9.87 9.78
C ARG A 67 10.02 -9.70 11.12
N GLU A 68 10.72 -9.42 12.21
CA GLU A 68 10.12 -9.26 13.55
C GLU A 68 9.44 -7.90 13.79
N VAL A 69 9.46 -7.06 12.76
CA VAL A 69 8.95 -5.69 12.79
C VAL A 69 7.41 -5.68 12.84
N GLU A 70 6.77 -6.58 12.11
CA GLU A 70 5.33 -6.62 11.90
C GLU A 70 4.54 -6.90 13.19
N PRO A 71 4.86 -7.92 14.01
CA PRO A 71 4.05 -8.26 15.18
C PRO A 71 4.05 -7.18 16.27
N SER A 72 5.21 -6.59 16.57
CA SER A 72 5.36 -5.61 17.64
C SER A 72 4.60 -4.31 17.35
N VAL A 73 4.53 -3.92 16.07
CA VAL A 73 3.81 -2.71 15.68
C VAL A 73 2.32 -2.98 15.53
N LEU A 74 1.92 -4.12 14.98
CA LEU A 74 0.52 -4.50 14.95
C LEU A 74 -0.05 -4.55 16.36
N ALA A 75 0.67 -5.14 17.32
CA ALA A 75 0.28 -5.13 18.73
C ALA A 75 0.16 -3.70 19.30
N TYR A 76 1.06 -2.79 18.92
CA TYR A 76 0.99 -1.40 19.34
C TYR A 76 -0.23 -0.68 18.73
N LEU A 77 -0.46 -0.83 17.43
CA LEU A 77 -1.62 -0.28 16.75
C LEU A 77 -2.92 -0.85 17.31
N ASP A 78 -2.95 -2.14 17.68
CA ASP A 78 -4.09 -2.78 18.34
C ASP A 78 -4.35 -2.21 19.74
N GLY A 79 -3.29 -1.77 20.44
CA GLY A 79 -3.40 -1.14 21.75
C GLY A 79 -3.82 0.34 21.71
N VAL A 80 -3.66 1.04 20.58
CA VAL A 80 -3.95 2.48 20.46
C VAL A 80 -5.15 2.78 19.57
N VAL A 81 -5.47 1.92 18.60
CA VAL A 81 -6.66 2.07 17.77
C VAL A 81 -7.85 1.45 18.49
N PRO A 82 -8.93 2.20 18.76
CA PRO A 82 -10.08 1.72 19.55
C PRO A 82 -10.96 0.68 18.82
N VAL A 83 -10.54 0.22 17.63
CA VAL A 83 -11.25 -0.79 16.83
C VAL A 83 -10.33 -1.99 16.62
N PRO A 84 -10.80 -3.23 16.87
CA PRO A 84 -10.04 -4.43 16.55
C PRO A 84 -9.67 -4.48 15.06
N ALA A 85 -8.41 -4.83 14.77
CA ALA A 85 -7.88 -4.88 13.40
C ALA A 85 -8.79 -5.67 12.45
N ALA A 86 -9.18 -6.90 12.81
CA ALA A 86 -10.03 -7.75 11.98
C ALA A 86 -11.40 -7.11 11.65
N VAL A 87 -11.96 -6.34 12.57
CA VAL A 87 -13.23 -5.63 12.34
C VAL A 87 -13.01 -4.46 11.36
N PHE A 88 -11.95 -3.67 11.58
CA PHE A 88 -11.57 -2.57 10.70
C PHE A 88 -11.29 -3.04 9.27
N GLU A 89 -10.52 -4.12 9.14
CA GLU A 89 -10.16 -4.72 7.85
C GLU A 89 -11.38 -5.23 7.11
N ARG A 90 -12.22 -6.05 7.76
CA ARG A 90 -13.43 -6.61 7.14
C ARG A 90 -14.35 -5.54 6.58
N ARG A 91 -14.43 -4.37 7.25
CA ARG A 91 -15.29 -3.25 6.82
C ARG A 91 -14.76 -2.54 5.58
N LEU A 92 -13.45 -2.46 5.44
CA LEU A 92 -12.81 -1.68 4.38
C LEU A 92 -12.38 -2.53 3.19
N LEU A 93 -12.20 -3.84 3.37
CA LEU A 93 -11.60 -4.73 2.37
C LEU A 93 -12.23 -4.54 0.99
N GLY A 94 -13.54 -4.67 0.86
CA GLY A 94 -14.22 -4.54 -0.44
C GLY A 94 -14.03 -3.18 -1.10
N VAL A 95 -14.05 -2.09 -0.31
CA VAL A 95 -13.87 -0.72 -0.83
C VAL A 95 -12.42 -0.50 -1.26
N LEU A 96 -11.46 -0.95 -0.46
CA LEU A 96 -10.03 -0.82 -0.77
C LEU A 96 -9.64 -1.66 -1.99
N GLU A 97 -10.19 -2.87 -2.12
CA GLU A 97 -9.94 -3.71 -3.28
C GLU A 97 -10.48 -3.08 -4.57
N SER A 98 -11.69 -2.51 -4.53
CA SER A 98 -12.27 -1.80 -5.68
C SER A 98 -11.42 -0.58 -6.07
N HIS A 99 -11.01 0.23 -5.10
CA HIS A 99 -10.17 1.40 -5.37
C HIS A 99 -8.76 1.00 -5.85
N LEU A 100 -8.22 -0.10 -5.32
CA LEU A 100 -6.92 -0.60 -5.75
C LEU A 100 -6.93 -1.01 -7.23
N VAL A 101 -8.03 -1.63 -7.71
CA VAL A 101 -8.19 -1.97 -9.13
C VAL A 101 -8.10 -0.71 -10.00
N GLU A 102 -8.78 0.38 -9.62
CA GLU A 102 -8.69 1.68 -10.33
C GLU A 102 -7.27 2.24 -10.37
N ILE A 103 -6.54 2.11 -9.26
CA ILE A 103 -5.13 2.55 -9.21
C ILE A 103 -4.27 1.69 -10.13
N LEU A 104 -4.42 0.37 -10.10
CA LEU A 104 -3.63 -0.57 -10.88
C LEU A 104 -3.83 -0.39 -12.39
N TYR A 105 -5.03 -0.06 -12.86
CA TYR A 105 -5.25 0.33 -14.26
C TYR A 105 -4.34 1.47 -14.70
N GLY A 106 -4.12 2.47 -13.84
CA GLY A 106 -3.19 3.56 -14.10
C GLY A 106 -1.72 3.14 -14.24
N PHE A 107 -1.37 1.91 -13.85
CA PHE A 107 -0.04 1.30 -14.00
C PHE A 107 0.02 0.22 -15.09
N GLY A 108 -1.00 0.16 -15.96
CA GLY A 108 -1.03 -0.73 -17.12
C GLY A 108 -1.39 -2.17 -16.80
N PHE A 109 -2.14 -2.40 -15.72
CA PHE A 109 -2.78 -3.69 -15.47
C PHE A 109 -4.03 -3.87 -16.32
N SER A 110 -4.30 -5.11 -16.73
CA SER A 110 -5.49 -5.50 -17.52
C SER A 110 -6.79 -5.52 -16.70
N ASP A 111 -7.94 -5.56 -17.39
CA ASP A 111 -9.27 -5.64 -16.75
C ASP A 111 -9.47 -6.90 -15.92
N ASN A 112 -8.76 -7.96 -16.32
CA ASN A 112 -8.72 -9.21 -15.60
C ASN A 112 -7.32 -9.36 -14.97
N ILE A 113 -7.00 -8.47 -14.02
CA ILE A 113 -5.71 -8.41 -13.31
C ILE A 113 -5.22 -9.82 -13.00
N GLN A 114 -4.22 -10.28 -13.77
CA GLN A 114 -3.61 -11.57 -13.52
C GLN A 114 -2.38 -11.31 -12.65
N LEU A 115 -2.39 -11.88 -11.45
CA LEU A 115 -1.21 -11.86 -10.59
C LEU A 115 -0.61 -13.26 -10.55
N PRO A 116 0.72 -13.38 -10.48
CA PRO A 116 1.36 -14.69 -10.37
C PRO A 116 0.84 -15.41 -9.12
N LEU A 117 0.47 -16.69 -9.28
CA LEU A 117 0.00 -17.57 -8.20
C LEU A 117 1.17 -18.08 -7.34
N SER A 118 2.13 -17.22 -7.03
CA SER A 118 3.24 -17.55 -6.14
C SER A 118 2.86 -17.21 -4.71
N ASN A 119 3.08 -18.13 -3.77
CA ASN A 119 2.93 -17.85 -2.34
C ASN A 119 3.81 -16.68 -1.87
N ARG A 120 4.87 -16.34 -2.61
CA ARG A 120 5.84 -15.31 -2.25
C ARG A 120 5.50 -13.91 -2.79
N ILE A 121 4.73 -13.81 -3.87
CA ILE A 121 4.37 -12.53 -4.49
C ILE A 121 2.85 -12.45 -4.60
N ASN A 122 2.24 -11.52 -3.86
CA ASN A 122 0.81 -11.26 -3.96
C ASN A 122 0.56 -9.76 -3.90
N LEU A 123 0.76 -9.08 -5.03
CA LEU A 123 0.72 -7.62 -5.11
C LEU A 123 -0.59 -7.04 -4.59
N ARG A 124 -1.75 -7.62 -4.96
CA ARG A 124 -3.06 -7.15 -4.49
C ARG A 124 -3.14 -7.22 -2.97
N ARG A 125 -2.88 -8.39 -2.38
CA ARG A 125 -2.93 -8.58 -0.92
C ARG A 125 -1.97 -7.64 -0.21
N ASP A 126 -0.75 -7.53 -0.71
CA ASP A 126 0.31 -6.78 -0.05
C ASP A 126 0.05 -5.26 -0.13
N LEU A 127 -0.51 -4.76 -1.24
CA LEU A 127 -0.95 -3.37 -1.35
C LEU A 127 -2.17 -3.06 -0.48
N VAL A 128 -3.17 -3.94 -0.44
CA VAL A 128 -4.32 -3.79 0.48
C VAL A 128 -3.84 -3.73 1.92
N ARG A 129 -2.90 -4.59 2.32
CA ARG A 129 -2.29 -4.55 3.65
C ARG A 129 -1.62 -3.21 3.93
N LEU A 130 -0.82 -2.69 2.99
CA LEU A 130 -0.18 -1.37 3.14
C LEU A 130 -1.22 -0.23 3.23
N MET A 131 -2.31 -0.30 2.47
CA MET A 131 -3.42 0.68 2.57
C MET A 131 -4.10 0.63 3.94
N LEU A 132 -4.38 -0.57 4.45
CA LEU A 132 -4.97 -0.77 5.77
C LEU A 132 -4.06 -0.22 6.88
N TRP A 133 -2.76 -0.49 6.81
CA TRP A 133 -1.80 0.04 7.77
C TRP A 133 -1.68 1.56 7.71
N GLU A 134 -1.70 2.14 6.51
CA GLU A 134 -1.73 3.60 6.32
C GLU A 134 -2.99 4.21 6.95
N LEU A 135 -4.15 3.56 6.77
CA LEU A 135 -5.40 4.01 7.35
C LEU A 135 -5.40 3.94 8.88
N ARG A 136 -4.89 2.84 9.45
CA ARG A 136 -4.72 2.71 10.90
C ARG A 136 -3.78 3.77 11.46
N LEU A 137 -2.67 4.04 10.78
CA LEU A 137 -1.78 5.15 11.13
C LEU A 137 -2.52 6.50 11.10
N LEU A 138 -3.30 6.76 10.04
CA LEU A 138 -4.04 8.02 9.92
C LEU A 138 -5.13 8.18 10.99
N LEU A 139 -5.76 7.09 11.42
CA LEU A 139 -6.70 7.10 12.56
C LEU A 139 -5.99 7.59 13.82
N VAL A 140 -4.83 6.98 14.14
CA VAL A 140 -4.02 7.35 15.30
C VAL A 140 -3.57 8.81 15.23
N VAL A 141 -3.03 9.23 14.09
CA VAL A 141 -2.52 10.59 13.89
C VAL A 141 -3.61 11.65 14.01
N ARG A 142 -4.83 11.34 13.54
CA ARG A 142 -5.96 12.28 13.55
C ARG A 142 -6.80 12.20 14.81
N GLY A 143 -6.54 11.24 15.70
CA GLY A 143 -7.35 11.03 16.91
C GLY A 143 -8.80 10.70 16.61
N VAL A 144 -9.06 9.96 15.52
CA VAL A 144 -10.43 9.60 15.12
C VAL A 144 -10.82 8.30 15.81
N GLU A 145 -11.90 8.35 16.57
CA GLU A 145 -12.52 7.18 17.18
C GLU A 145 -13.62 6.64 16.26
N ILE A 146 -13.56 5.35 15.94
CA ILE A 146 -14.63 4.62 15.26
C ILE A 146 -15.23 3.72 16.35
N GLY A 147 -16.39 4.07 16.91
CA GLY A 147 -16.97 3.35 18.07
C GLY A 147 -17.90 2.20 17.67
N GLU A 148 -18.13 1.22 18.55
CA GLU A 148 -18.77 -0.12 18.34
C GLU A 148 -20.24 -0.21 17.81
N ARG A 149 -20.95 0.89 17.53
CA ARG A 149 -22.37 0.83 17.07
C ARG A 149 -22.65 1.80 15.91
N GLY A 150 -23.07 1.26 14.75
CA GLY A 150 -23.42 2.03 13.53
C GLY A 150 -22.33 2.08 12.44
N GLU A 151 -21.47 1.07 12.38
CA GLU A 151 -20.03 1.25 12.18
C GLU A 151 -19.43 1.05 10.79
N ASP A 152 -20.13 0.42 9.85
CA ASP A 152 -19.56 0.27 8.50
C ASP A 152 -19.41 1.65 7.85
N TYR A 153 -20.38 2.53 8.13
CA TYR A 153 -20.39 3.91 7.66
C TYR A 153 -19.25 4.76 8.25
N GLY A 154 -18.81 4.47 9.48
CA GLY A 154 -17.76 5.23 10.16
C GLY A 154 -16.37 4.99 9.54
N ALA A 155 -16.01 3.72 9.37
CA ALA A 155 -14.74 3.35 8.73
C ALA A 155 -14.70 3.79 7.26
N VAL A 156 -15.80 3.58 6.52
CA VAL A 156 -15.89 3.98 5.12
C VAL A 156 -15.86 5.51 4.96
N ARG A 157 -16.60 6.28 5.79
CA ARG A 157 -16.51 7.75 5.78
C ARG A 157 -15.11 8.23 6.13
N PHE A 158 -14.46 7.62 7.12
CA PHE A 158 -13.09 7.97 7.45
C PHE A 158 -12.18 7.75 6.24
N TYR A 159 -12.25 6.59 5.61
CA TYR A 159 -11.51 6.31 4.39
C TYR A 159 -11.81 7.33 3.28
N GLN A 160 -13.08 7.65 3.02
CA GLN A 160 -13.46 8.69 2.04
C GLN A 160 -12.82 10.05 2.34
N SER A 161 -12.70 10.42 3.62
CA SER A 161 -12.05 11.68 4.03
C SER A 161 -10.52 11.69 3.83
N VAL A 162 -9.90 10.53 3.62
CA VAL A 162 -8.45 10.37 3.44
C VAL A 162 -8.07 9.63 2.15
N ALA A 163 -9.02 9.30 1.29
CA ALA A 163 -8.84 8.41 0.14
C ALA A 163 -7.73 8.92 -0.78
N ASN A 164 -7.71 10.22 -1.07
CA ASN A 164 -6.66 10.85 -1.87
C ASN A 164 -5.26 10.69 -1.24
N GLN A 165 -5.15 10.75 0.09
CA GLN A 165 -3.86 10.56 0.77
C GLN A 165 -3.39 9.11 0.63
N VAL A 166 -4.29 8.14 0.81
CA VAL A 166 -3.99 6.72 0.65
C VAL A 166 -3.62 6.40 -0.80
N GLU A 167 -4.38 6.91 -1.76
CA GLU A 167 -4.11 6.73 -3.20
C GLU A 167 -2.70 7.20 -3.56
N GLN A 168 -2.34 8.43 -3.19
CA GLN A 168 -1.02 8.98 -3.50
C GLN A 168 0.10 8.13 -2.89
N ARG A 169 -0.12 7.55 -1.69
CA ARG A 169 0.84 6.61 -1.09
C ARG A 169 0.96 5.33 -1.89
N VAL A 170 -0.14 4.73 -2.30
CA VAL A 170 -0.15 3.50 -3.11
C VAL A 170 0.54 3.76 -4.45
N ARG A 171 0.22 4.86 -5.14
CA ARG A 171 0.86 5.25 -6.40
C ARG A 171 2.36 5.40 -6.25
N LEU A 172 2.83 6.06 -5.18
CA LEU A 172 4.26 6.17 -4.89
C LEU A 172 4.91 4.79 -4.63
N GLN A 173 4.24 3.89 -3.90
CA GLN A 173 4.74 2.54 -3.68
C GLN A 173 4.86 1.74 -4.98
N LEU A 174 3.85 1.81 -5.85
CA LEU A 174 3.85 1.18 -7.17
C LEU A 174 4.94 1.74 -8.08
N GLN A 175 5.16 3.06 -8.07
CA GLN A 175 6.26 3.68 -8.82
C GLN A 175 7.63 3.20 -8.34
N HIS A 176 7.82 3.02 -7.02
CA HIS A 176 9.06 2.48 -6.50
C HIS A 176 9.25 1.02 -6.92
N LEU A 177 8.21 0.19 -6.85
CA LEU A 177 8.28 -1.19 -7.31
C LEU A 177 8.65 -1.25 -8.80
N TRP A 178 7.96 -0.47 -9.62
CA TRP A 178 8.20 -0.40 -11.05
C TRP A 178 9.65 -0.03 -11.38
N ARG A 179 10.20 1.00 -10.72
CA ARG A 179 11.62 1.38 -10.90
C ARG A 179 12.58 0.28 -10.49
N ASN A 180 12.34 -0.37 -9.34
CA ASN A 180 13.22 -1.43 -8.83
C ASN A 180 13.22 -2.65 -9.77
N LEU A 181 12.05 -3.04 -10.29
CA LEU A 181 11.94 -4.16 -11.24
C LEU A 181 12.51 -3.81 -12.61
N LYS A 182 12.35 -2.56 -13.05
CA LYS A 182 12.95 -2.07 -14.30
C LYS A 182 14.48 -2.07 -14.27
N GLN A 183 15.08 -1.75 -13.12
CA GLN A 183 16.53 -1.82 -12.94
C GLN A 183 17.01 -3.28 -13.05
N LEU A 184 16.28 -4.21 -12.46
CA LEU A 184 16.60 -5.64 -12.56
C LEU A 184 16.54 -6.19 -13.99
N GLU A 185 15.67 -5.67 -14.86
CA GLU A 185 15.65 -6.06 -16.28
C GLU A 185 16.86 -5.55 -17.09
N ALA A 186 17.51 -4.48 -16.61
CA ALA A 186 18.65 -3.87 -17.30
C ALA A 186 20.01 -4.46 -16.88
N ASP A 187 20.05 -5.13 -15.71
CA ASP A 187 21.22 -5.78 -15.12
C ASP A 187 21.30 -7.27 -15.53
#